data_AF-A0A073IKV7-F1
#
_entry.id   AF-A0A073IKV7-F1
#
_cell.length_a   1.000
_cell.length_b   1.000
_cell.length_c   1.000
_cell.angle_alpha   90.00
_cell.angle_beta   90.00
_cell.angle_gamma   90.00
#
_symmetry.space_group_name_H-M   'P 1'
#
loop_
_entity.id
_entity.type
_entity.pdbx_description
1 polymer ?
#
loop_
_entity_poly.entity_id
_entity_poly.type
_entity_poly.pdbx_seq_one_letter_code
_entity_poly.pdbx_strand_id
1 'polypeptide(L)'
;MGLPDLLHAARVIQAAPVENRKETARQLVWRAHVADKYVKRLRKLHPEWGDGSLRGAAVASGCLTGQPFNSLHIQHCILILLQVLRDTEHKSSRKT
;
A
#
# COMPACT_ATOMS: atom_id res chain seq x y z
N MET A 1 -8.83 -1.65 7.84
CA MET A 1 -8.54 -2.17 6.49
C MET A 1 -9.25 -3.51 6.32
N GLY A 2 -9.86 -3.80 5.17
CA GLY A 2 -10.43 -5.12 4.90
C GLY A 2 -9.38 -6.07 4.30
N LEU A 3 -9.63 -7.39 4.36
CA LEU A 3 -8.83 -8.39 3.63
C LEU A 3 -8.68 -8.07 2.12
N PRO A 4 -9.71 -7.56 1.42
CA PRO A 4 -9.57 -7.18 0.01
C PRO A 4 -8.53 -6.08 -0.22
N ASP A 5 -8.42 -5.09 0.67
CA ASP A 5 -7.41 -4.02 0.56
C ASP A 5 -6.00 -4.58 0.62
N LEU A 6 -5.78 -5.52 1.54
CA LEU A 6 -4.49 -6.18 1.74
C LEU A 6 -4.08 -6.97 0.49
N LEU A 7 -5.02 -7.67 -0.14
CA LEU A 7 -4.78 -8.44 -1.36
C LEU A 7 -4.48 -7.53 -2.56
N HIS A 8 -5.18 -6.41 -2.71
CA HIS A 8 -4.89 -5.45 -3.79
C HIS A 8 -3.50 -4.83 -3.61
N ALA A 9 -3.15 -4.43 -2.39
CA ALA A 9 -1.82 -3.91 -2.09
C ALA A 9 -0.73 -4.96 -2.30
N ALA A 10 -0.95 -6.21 -1.88
CA ALA A 10 -0.01 -7.30 -2.10
C ALA A 10 0.22 -7.61 -3.59
N ARG A 11 -0.79 -7.44 -4.44
CA ARG A 11 -0.65 -7.60 -5.90
C ARG A 11 0.28 -6.55 -6.51
N VAL A 12 0.15 -5.29 -6.08
CA VAL A 12 1.05 -4.21 -6.53
C VAL A 12 2.49 -4.52 -6.12
N ILE A 13 2.69 -5.02 -4.90
CA ILE A 13 4.02 -5.42 -4.43
C ILE A 13 4.54 -6.63 -5.21
N GLN A 14 3.68 -7.61 -5.51
CA GLN A 14 4.06 -8.83 -6.24
C GLN A 14 4.56 -8.53 -7.65
N ALA A 15 3.96 -7.53 -8.31
CA ALA A 15 4.34 -7.11 -9.65
C ALA A 15 5.69 -6.36 -9.70
N ALA A 16 6.22 -5.92 -8.55
CA ALA A 16 7.57 -5.37 -8.47
C ALA A 16 8.64 -6.50 -8.43
N PRO A 17 9.83 -6.25 -9.00
CA PRO A 17 11.00 -7.13 -8.82
C PRO A 17 11.26 -7.41 -7.34
N VAL A 18 11.73 -8.61 -7.00
CA VAL A 18 11.88 -9.09 -5.61
C VAL A 18 12.67 -8.09 -4.76
N GLU A 19 13.75 -7.54 -5.31
CA GLU A 19 14.60 -6.52 -4.68
C GLU A 19 13.86 -5.21 -4.33
N ASN A 20 12.85 -4.85 -5.11
CA ASN A 20 12.10 -3.60 -4.98
C ASN A 20 10.79 -3.74 -4.21
N ARG A 21 10.38 -4.96 -3.82
CA ARG A 21 9.10 -5.20 -3.15
C ARG A 21 8.94 -4.43 -1.85
N LYS A 22 9.99 -4.40 -1.02
CA LYS A 22 9.96 -3.69 0.25
C LYS A 22 9.82 -2.18 0.05
N GLU A 23 10.51 -1.63 -0.95
CA GLU A 23 10.41 -0.21 -1.27
C GLU A 23 9.06 0.14 -1.87
N THR A 24 8.54 -0.70 -2.76
CA THR A 24 7.19 -0.57 -3.33
C THR A 24 6.13 -0.57 -2.22
N ALA A 25 6.25 -1.45 -1.23
CA ALA A 25 5.36 -1.48 -0.07
C ALA A 25 5.43 -0.18 0.75
N ARG A 26 6.62 0.37 1.00
CA ARG A 26 6.80 1.67 1.68
C ARG A 26 6.16 2.80 0.92
N GLN A 27 6.39 2.89 -0.39
CA GLN A 27 5.81 3.93 -1.23
C GLN A 27 4.29 3.84 -1.25
N LEU A 28 3.74 2.63 -1.33
CA LEU A 28 2.29 2.42 -1.32
C LEU A 28 1.66 2.88 0.00
N VAL A 29 2.24 2.50 1.14
CA VAL A 29 1.79 2.93 2.47
C VAL A 29 1.93 4.45 2.62
N TRP A 30 3.03 5.03 2.15
CA TRP A 30 3.25 6.47 2.18
C TRP A 30 2.22 7.24 1.34
N ARG A 31 1.93 6.79 0.11
CA ARG A 31 0.90 7.39 -0.76
C ARG A 31 -0.47 7.37 -0.10
N ALA A 32 -0.84 6.22 0.48
CA ALA A 32 -2.09 6.08 1.22
C ALA A 32 -2.16 7.07 2.40
N HIS A 33 -1.07 7.19 3.17
CA HIS A 33 -1.00 8.13 4.29
C HIS A 33 -1.10 9.60 3.87
N VAL A 34 -0.44 10.00 2.78
CA VAL A 34 -0.53 11.37 2.26
C VAL A 34 -1.93 11.67 1.73
N ALA A 35 -2.54 10.72 1.00
CA ALA A 35 -3.91 10.86 0.50
C ALA A 35 -4.93 10.96 1.66
N ASP A 36 -4.78 10.17 2.73
CA ASP A 36 -5.62 10.29 3.93
C ASP A 36 -5.50 11.68 4.58
N LYS A 37 -4.27 12.21 4.73
CA LYS A 37 -4.05 13.57 5.22
C LYS A 37 -4.66 14.63 4.31
N TYR A 38 -4.54 14.47 2.99
CA TYR A 38 -5.14 15.36 2.00
C TYR A 38 -6.66 15.38 2.12
N VAL A 39 -7.29 14.20 2.18
CA VAL A 39 -8.75 14.04 2.35
C VAL A 39 -9.22 14.66 3.66
N LYS A 40 -8.52 14.43 4.77
CA LYS A 40 -8.87 15.02 6.07
C LYS A 40 -8.76 16.54 6.07
N ARG A 41 -7.75 17.10 5.39
CA ARG A 41 -7.51 18.56 5.34
C ARG A 41 -8.44 19.28 4.37
N LEU A 42 -8.64 18.74 3.17
CA LEU A 42 -9.31 19.42 2.06
C LEU A 42 -10.71 18.88 1.76
N ARG A 43 -11.13 17.81 2.45
CA ARG A 43 -12.43 17.12 2.27
C ARG A 43 -12.66 16.67 0.82
N LYS A 44 -11.59 16.45 0.06
CA LYS A 44 -11.59 16.01 -1.35
C LYS A 44 -10.66 14.82 -1.51
N LEU A 45 -11.00 13.90 -2.42
CA LEU A 45 -10.12 12.79 -2.78
C LEU A 45 -8.81 13.30 -3.36
N HIS A 46 -7.69 12.63 -3.05
CA HIS A 46 -6.42 12.93 -3.66
C HIS A 46 -6.49 12.58 -5.16
N PRO A 47 -6.17 13.52 -6.07
CA PRO A 47 -6.40 13.34 -7.51
C PRO A 47 -5.65 12.14 -8.09
N GLU A 48 -4.48 11.82 -7.55
CA GLU A 48 -3.64 10.73 -8.05
C GLU A 48 -3.74 9.44 -7.22
N TRP A 49 -4.11 9.51 -5.93
CA TRP A 49 -3.94 8.39 -4.99
C TRP A 49 -5.22 8.01 -4.25
N GLY A 50 -6.33 8.69 -4.55
CA GLY A 50 -7.66 8.36 -4.07
C GLY A 50 -7.94 8.82 -2.64
N ASP A 51 -8.64 7.97 -1.91
CA ASP A 51 -9.27 8.26 -0.61
C ASP A 51 -8.34 8.09 0.60
N GLY A 52 -7.08 7.69 0.39
CA GLY A 52 -6.15 7.35 1.47
C GLY A 52 -6.19 5.89 1.91
N SER A 53 -7.01 5.06 1.27
CA SER A 53 -6.96 3.61 1.46
C SER A 53 -5.79 2.98 0.69
N LEU A 54 -5.29 1.85 1.18
CA LEU A 54 -4.31 1.04 0.46
C LEU A 54 -4.85 0.55 -0.88
N ARG A 55 -6.15 0.25 -0.97
CA ARG A 55 -6.81 -0.11 -2.22
C ARG A 55 -6.82 1.05 -3.20
N GLY A 56 -7.14 2.27 -2.77
CA GLY A 56 -7.11 3.47 -3.61
C GLY A 56 -5.72 3.70 -4.19
N ALA A 57 -4.69 3.65 -3.34
CA ALA A 57 -3.30 3.77 -3.78
C ALA A 57 -2.86 2.62 -4.70
N ALA A 58 -3.37 1.41 -4.48
CA ALA A 58 -3.05 0.24 -5.31
C ALA A 58 -3.69 0.32 -6.70
N VAL A 59 -4.96 0.73 -6.78
CA VAL A 59 -5.66 0.97 -8.04
C VAL A 59 -4.98 2.08 -8.84
N ALA A 60 -4.63 3.19 -8.16
CA ALA A 60 -3.88 4.29 -8.76
C ALA A 60 -2.52 3.87 -9.33
N SER A 61 -1.89 2.84 -8.76
CA SER A 61 -0.60 2.35 -9.24
C SER A 61 -0.70 1.52 -10.53
N GLY A 62 -1.91 1.27 -11.06
CA GLY A 62 -2.15 0.62 -12.36
C GLY A 62 -1.74 -0.86 -12.43
N CYS A 63 -1.26 -1.43 -11.32
CA CYS A 63 -0.50 -2.68 -11.30
C CYS A 63 -1.37 -3.93 -11.06
N LEU A 64 -2.63 -3.92 -11.50
CA LEU A 64 -3.58 -5.01 -11.25
C LEU A 64 -3.59 -6.11 -12.32
N THR A 65 -2.84 -5.97 -13.42
CA THR A 65 -3.07 -6.73 -14.66
C THR A 65 -1.96 -7.70 -15.07
N GLY A 66 -0.83 -7.79 -14.36
CA GLY A 66 0.39 -8.35 -14.95
C GLY A 66 0.87 -9.74 -14.50
N GLN A 67 0.40 -10.29 -13.37
CA GLN A 67 1.02 -11.49 -12.78
C GLN A 67 0.00 -12.56 -12.38
N PRO A 68 0.27 -13.85 -12.70
CA PRO A 68 -0.57 -14.95 -12.24
C PRO A 68 -0.49 -15.05 -10.72
N PHE A 69 -1.65 -15.29 -10.11
CA PHE A 69 -1.82 -15.41 -8.67
C PHE A 69 -1.07 -16.65 -8.16
N ASN A 70 0.17 -16.48 -7.68
CA ASN A 70 0.90 -17.52 -6.98
C ASN A 70 0.74 -17.32 -5.45
N SER A 71 0.10 -18.29 -4.80
CA SER A 71 -0.21 -18.29 -3.37
C SER A 71 1.03 -18.11 -2.47
N LEU A 72 2.20 -18.61 -2.85
CA LEU A 72 3.42 -18.46 -2.05
C LEU A 72 3.97 -17.03 -2.12
N HIS A 73 3.98 -16.45 -3.33
CA HIS A 73 4.49 -15.09 -3.53
C HIS A 73 3.60 -14.04 -2.90
N ILE A 74 2.28 -14.24 -2.90
CA ILE A 74 1.36 -13.28 -2.30
C ILE A 74 1.44 -13.28 -0.77
N GLN A 75 1.62 -14.44 -0.14
CA GLN A 75 1.85 -14.52 1.31
C GLN A 75 3.08 -13.71 1.70
N HIS A 76 4.18 -13.85 0.96
CA HIS A 76 5.40 -13.08 1.24
C HIS A 76 5.18 -11.57 1.05
N CYS A 77 4.44 -11.15 0.02
CA CYS A 77 4.10 -9.74 -0.20
C CYS A 77 3.20 -9.17 0.90
N ILE A 78 2.26 -9.95 1.41
CA ILE A 78 1.42 -9.57 2.56
C ILE A 78 2.30 -9.35 3.80
N LEU A 79 3.24 -10.26 4.09
CA LEU A 79 4.15 -10.12 5.22
C LEU A 79 5.00 -8.85 5.11
N ILE A 80 5.54 -8.56 3.93
CA ILE A 80 6.29 -7.31 3.67
C ILE A 80 5.41 -6.08 3.95
N LEU A 81 4.16 -6.08 3.46
CA LEU A 81 3.23 -4.97 3.69
C LEU A 81 2.94 -4.78 5.19
N LEU A 82 2.66 -5.86 5.92
CA LEU A 82 2.39 -5.81 7.36
C LEU A 82 3.60 -5.34 8.17
N GLN A 83 4.81 -5.73 7.77
CA GLN A 83 6.05 -5.23 8.37
C GLN A 83 6.19 -3.71 8.18
N VAL A 84 5.97 -3.22 6.96
CA VAL A 84 6.02 -1.79 6.66
C VAL A 84 4.98 -1.02 7.46
N LEU A 85 3.74 -1.50 7.53
CA LEU A 85 2.68 -0.87 8.33
C LEU A 85 3.05 -0.79 9.81
N ARG A 86 3.60 -1.87 10.38
CA ARG A 86 4.10 -1.89 11.75
C ARG A 86 5.20 -0.85 11.98
N ASP A 87 6.15 -0.76 11.06
CA ASP A 87 7.25 0.20 11.14
C ASP A 87 6.75 1.66 11.06
N THR A 88 5.70 1.92 10.26
CA THR A 88 5.10 3.25 10.17
C THR A 88 4.35 3.66 11.42
N GLU A 89 3.63 2.74 12.07
CA GLU A 89 2.94 2.99 13.35
C GLU A 89 3.94 3.33 14.46
N HIS A 90 5.04 2.57 14.56
CA HIS A 90 6.10 2.84 15.54
C HIS A 90 6.78 4.20 15.33
N LYS A 91 6.95 4.64 14.07
CA LYS A 91 7.49 5.97 13.78
C LYS A 91 6.50 7.08 14.10
N SER A 92 5.19 6.86 13.90
CA SER A 92 4.16 7.83 14.28
C SER A 92 4.10 8.02 15.80
N SER A 93 4.28 6.94 16.57
CA SER A 93 4.23 6.98 18.05
C SER A 93 5.48 7.58 18.71
N ARG A 94 6.60 7.72 18.00
CA ARG A 94 7.83 8.38 18.51
C ARG A 94 7.93 9.87 18.16
N LYS A 95 6.95 10.41 17.44
CA LYS A 95 6.97 11.80 16.92
C LYS A 95 5.99 12.75 17.62
N THR A 96 5.33 12.28 18.68
CA THR A 96 4.59 13.07 19.69
C THR A 96 5.40 13.14 20.96
#